data_AF-A0A3N2K3B5-F1
#
_entry.id   AF-A0A3N2K3B5-F1
#
_cell.length_a   1.000
_cell.length_b   1.000
_cell.length_c   1.000
_cell.angle_alpha   90.00
_cell.angle_beta   90.00
_cell.angle_gamma   90.00
#
_symmetry.space_group_name_H-M   'P 1'
#
loop_
_entity.id
_entity.type
_entity.pdbx_description
1 polymer ?
#
loop_
_entity_poly.entity_id
_entity_poly.type
_entity_poly.pdbx_seq_one_letter_code
_entity_poly.pdbx_strand_id
1 'polypeptide(L)'
;NAHSRHYHAIFQKASDELNPYWKRYCELNHRLDYLPLGSKEYAEAEKECDAAKAEHDRRQTDVRRIYAEYEHENRRAGDVFSLKASHLYALATKLNGIAGSIINDLDRMEKGEGR
;
A
#
# COMPACT_ATOMS: atom_id res chain seq x y z
N ASN A 1 3.03 9.25 2.68
CA ASN A 1 2.69 10.45 1.87
C ASN A 1 1.19 10.40 1.50
N ALA A 2 0.59 11.44 0.93
CA ALA A 2 -0.84 11.42 0.53
C ALA A 2 -1.14 10.47 -0.65
N HIS A 3 -0.18 10.26 -1.54
CA HIS A 3 -0.26 9.37 -2.70
C HIS A 3 -0.47 7.90 -2.30
N SER A 4 0.37 7.34 -1.43
CA SER A 4 0.25 5.97 -0.93
C SER A 4 -1.08 5.73 -0.21
N ARG A 5 -1.59 6.75 0.52
CA ARG A 5 -2.88 6.66 1.20
C ARG A 5 -4.05 6.57 0.22
N HIS A 6 -3.97 7.28 -0.91
CA HIS A 6 -5.00 7.21 -1.96
C HIS A 6 -5.12 5.80 -2.53
N TYR A 7 -4.02 5.21 -3.00
CA TYR A 7 -4.03 3.86 -3.57
C TYR A 7 -4.40 2.79 -2.54
N HIS A 8 -3.95 2.95 -1.28
CA HIS A 8 -4.38 2.07 -0.19
C HIS A 8 -5.90 2.13 0.02
N ALA A 9 -6.53 3.31 -0.03
CA ALA A 9 -7.98 3.44 0.12
C ALA A 9 -8.76 2.76 -1.01
N ILE A 10 -8.26 2.81 -2.25
CA ILE A 10 -8.85 2.09 -3.40
C ILE A 10 -8.79 0.58 -3.16
N PHE A 11 -7.61 0.07 -2.78
CA PHE A 11 -7.43 -1.33 -2.43
C PHE A 11 -8.35 -1.76 -1.29
N GLN A 12 -8.40 -0.98 -0.20
CA GLN A 12 -9.23 -1.30 0.97
C GLN A 12 -10.70 -1.39 0.59
N LYS A 13 -11.21 -0.42 -0.17
CA LYS A 13 -12.59 -0.44 -0.67
C LYS A 13 -12.89 -1.70 -1.49
N ALA A 14 -12.01 -2.04 -2.43
CA ALA A 14 -12.19 -3.24 -3.25
C ALA A 14 -12.16 -4.54 -2.42
N SER A 15 -11.31 -4.58 -1.39
CA SER A 15 -11.26 -5.70 -0.45
C SER A 15 -12.52 -5.80 0.41
N ASP A 16 -13.08 -4.67 0.85
CA ASP A 16 -14.32 -4.63 1.63
C ASP A 16 -15.52 -5.08 0.79
N GLU A 17 -15.55 -4.72 -0.50
CA GLU A 17 -16.57 -5.17 -1.46
C GLU A 17 -16.45 -6.67 -1.80
N LEU A 18 -15.25 -7.26 -1.71
CA LEU A 18 -15.03 -8.70 -1.90
C LEU A 18 -15.46 -9.54 -0.69
N ASN A 19 -15.33 -9.00 0.51
CA ASN A 19 -15.54 -9.72 1.78
C ASN A 19 -16.90 -10.46 1.90
N PRO A 20 -18.04 -9.90 1.44
CA PRO A 20 -19.31 -10.63 1.45
C PRO A 20 -19.29 -11.95 0.65
N TYR A 21 -18.57 -11.99 -0.47
CA TYR A 21 -18.45 -13.21 -1.30
C TYR A 21 -17.62 -14.27 -0.60
N TRP A 22 -16.53 -13.86 0.05
CA TRP A 22 -15.72 -14.75 0.88
C TRP A 22 -16.56 -15.35 2.01
N LYS A 23 -17.31 -14.51 2.74
CA LYS A 23 -18.20 -14.97 3.83
C LYS A 23 -19.25 -15.95 3.33
N ARG A 24 -19.88 -15.69 2.17
CA ARG A 24 -20.88 -16.59 1.59
C ARG A 24 -20.28 -17.94 1.21
N TYR A 25 -19.11 -17.94 0.57
CA TYR A 25 -18.40 -19.18 0.28
C TYR A 25 -18.08 -19.97 1.56
N CYS A 26 -17.54 -19.32 2.60
CA CYS A 26 -17.26 -19.98 3.88
C CYS A 26 -18.52 -20.57 4.53
N GLU A 27 -19.63 -19.83 4.53
CA GLU A 27 -20.92 -20.29 5.07
C GLU A 27 -21.39 -21.57 4.36
N LEU A 28 -21.36 -21.57 3.03
CA LEU A 28 -21.75 -22.72 2.22
C LEU A 28 -20.81 -23.91 2.42
N ASN A 29 -19.50 -23.65 2.52
CA ASN A 29 -18.51 -24.68 2.78
C ASN A 29 -18.72 -25.33 4.15
N HIS A 30 -18.93 -24.53 5.20
CA HIS A 30 -19.23 -25.07 6.54
C HIS A 30 -20.53 -25.88 6.57
N ARG A 31 -21.53 -25.53 5.76
CA ARG A 31 -22.77 -26.30 5.67
C ARG A 31 -22.53 -27.73 5.16
N LEU A 32 -21.56 -27.93 4.26
CA LEU A 32 -21.24 -29.26 3.72
C LEU A 32 -20.75 -30.22 4.80
N ASP A 33 -20.05 -29.73 5.83
CA ASP A 33 -19.52 -30.55 6.92
C ASP A 33 -20.63 -31.25 7.74
N TYR A 34 -21.86 -30.75 7.66
CA TYR A 34 -23.02 -31.31 8.37
C TYR A 34 -23.90 -32.23 7.52
N LEU A 35 -23.58 -32.41 6.24
CA LEU A 35 -24.38 -33.22 5.32
C LEU A 35 -23.74 -34.60 5.09
N PRO A 36 -24.53 -35.69 5.02
CA PRO A 36 -24.00 -37.01 4.70
C PRO A 36 -23.38 -37.03 3.30
N LEU A 37 -22.12 -37.48 3.23
CA LEU A 37 -21.41 -37.65 1.97
C LEU A 37 -22.18 -38.59 1.03
N GLY A 38 -22.29 -38.21 -0.23
CA GLY A 38 -23.01 -38.96 -1.26
C GLY A 38 -24.54 -38.83 -1.22
N SER A 39 -25.10 -38.05 -0.28
CA SER A 39 -26.52 -37.67 -0.34
C SER A 39 -26.80 -36.73 -1.50
N LYS A 40 -28.04 -36.70 -1.98
CA LYS A 40 -28.46 -35.77 -3.03
C LYS A 40 -28.34 -34.33 -2.56
N GLU A 41 -28.68 -34.09 -1.29
CA GLU A 41 -28.59 -32.80 -0.62
C GLU A 41 -27.15 -32.30 -0.55
N TYR A 42 -26.18 -33.18 -0.26
CA TYR A 42 -24.76 -32.85 -0.31
C TYR A 42 -24.34 -32.42 -1.72
N ALA A 43 -24.69 -33.21 -2.75
CA ALA A 43 -24.30 -32.91 -4.14
C ALA A 43 -24.91 -31.59 -4.66
N GLU A 44 -26.11 -31.22 -4.20
CA GLU A 44 -26.73 -29.93 -4.54
C GLU A 44 -26.05 -28.77 -3.80
N ALA A 45 -25.77 -28.93 -2.51
CA ALA A 45 -25.07 -27.93 -1.72
C ALA A 45 -23.62 -27.72 -2.19
N GLU A 46 -22.95 -28.77 -2.65
CA GLU A 46 -21.59 -28.73 -3.19
C GLU A 46 -21.54 -27.86 -4.44
N LYS A 47 -22.49 -28.03 -5.37
CA LYS A 47 -22.62 -27.19 -6.57
C LYS A 47 -22.84 -25.71 -6.23
N GLU A 48 -23.64 -25.42 -5.20
CA GLU A 48 -23.85 -24.05 -4.73
C GLU A 48 -22.56 -23.45 -4.16
N CYS A 49 -21.83 -24.23 -3.34
CA CYS A 49 -20.54 -23.84 -2.77
C CYS A 49 -19.49 -23.56 -3.85
N ASP A 50 -19.38 -24.44 -4.85
CA ASP A 50 -18.45 -24.29 -5.97
C ASP A 50 -18.76 -23.05 -6.81
N ALA A 51 -20.04 -22.77 -7.06
CA ALA A 51 -20.45 -21.56 -7.76
C ALA A 51 -20.07 -20.29 -6.98
N ALA A 52 -20.28 -20.29 -5.65
CA ALA A 52 -19.89 -19.18 -4.79
C ALA A 52 -18.36 -18.97 -4.76
N LYS A 53 -17.59 -20.06 -4.72
CA LYS A 53 -16.13 -20.04 -4.79
C LYS A 53 -15.65 -19.46 -6.12
N ALA A 54 -16.22 -19.91 -7.24
CA ALA A 54 -15.86 -19.44 -8.57
C ALA A 54 -16.11 -17.92 -8.73
N GLU A 55 -17.24 -17.42 -8.21
CA GLU A 55 -17.54 -15.99 -8.22
C GLU A 55 -16.57 -15.19 -7.33
N HIS A 56 -16.24 -15.70 -6.13
CA HIS A 56 -15.22 -15.10 -5.28
C HIS A 56 -13.87 -15.03 -5.99
N ASP A 57 -13.39 -16.14 -6.57
CA ASP A 57 -12.08 -16.23 -7.21
C ASP A 57 -11.97 -15.33 -8.43
N ARG A 58 -13.07 -15.21 -9.20
CA ARG A 58 -13.17 -14.26 -10.31
C ARG A 58 -12.93 -12.83 -9.83
N ARG A 59 -13.63 -12.39 -8.78
CA ARG A 59 -13.49 -11.03 -8.22
C ARG A 59 -12.16 -10.80 -7.50
N GLN A 60 -11.64 -11.84 -6.85
CA GLN A 60 -10.34 -11.81 -6.18
C GLN A 60 -9.21 -11.47 -7.16
N THR A 61 -9.36 -11.81 -8.44
CA THR A 61 -8.41 -11.43 -9.50
C THR A 61 -8.31 -9.91 -9.65
N ASP A 62 -9.44 -9.19 -9.61
CA ASP A 62 -9.45 -7.73 -9.69
C ASP A 62 -8.82 -7.08 -8.45
N VAL A 63 -9.13 -7.59 -7.26
CA VAL A 63 -8.53 -7.09 -6.01
C VAL A 63 -7.01 -7.31 -6.00
N ARG A 64 -6.52 -8.46 -6.50
CA ARG A 64 -5.08 -8.74 -6.63
C ARG A 64 -4.40 -7.76 -7.59
N ARG A 65 -5.05 -7.44 -8.72
CA ARG A 65 -4.56 -6.43 -9.67
C ARG A 65 -4.45 -5.05 -9.00
N ILE A 66 -5.48 -4.63 -8.26
CA ILE A 66 -5.49 -3.35 -7.53
C ILE A 66 -4.40 -3.31 -6.46
N TYR A 67 -4.19 -4.42 -5.73
CA TYR A 67 -3.12 -4.51 -4.75
C TYR A 67 -1.73 -4.39 -5.37
N ALA A 68 -1.50 -5.03 -6.52
CA ALA A 68 -0.24 -4.91 -7.25
C ALA A 68 0.03 -3.48 -7.71
N GLU A 69 -1.02 -2.76 -8.14
CA GLU A 69 -0.93 -1.33 -8.49
C GLU A 69 -0.60 -0.47 -7.26
N TYR A 70 -1.27 -0.68 -6.13
CA TYR A 70 -0.94 -0.03 -4.87
C TYR A 70 0.52 -0.25 -4.46
N GLU A 71 1.02 -1.49 -4.55
CA GLU A 71 2.40 -1.81 -4.18
C GLU A 71 3.42 -1.16 -5.13
N HIS A 72 3.15 -1.17 -6.43
CA HIS A 72 3.97 -0.49 -7.43
C HIS A 72 4.08 1.02 -7.13
N GLU A 73 2.94 1.65 -6.89
CA GLU A 73 2.86 3.09 -6.61
C GLU A 73 3.50 3.46 -5.27
N ASN A 74 3.35 2.60 -4.27
CA ASN A 74 3.98 2.81 -2.97
C ASN A 74 5.52 2.73 -3.07
N ARG A 75 6.05 1.79 -3.88
CA ARG A 75 7.48 1.70 -4.18
C ARG A 75 7.98 2.94 -4.94
N ARG A 76 7.29 3.32 -6.03
CA ARG A 76 7.63 4.51 -6.83
C ARG A 76 7.65 5.79 -6.00
N ALA A 77 6.66 5.96 -5.12
CA ALA A 77 6.59 7.12 -4.26
C ALA A 77 7.63 7.09 -3.12
N GLY A 78 8.05 5.90 -2.66
CA GLY A 78 9.12 5.74 -1.67
C GLY A 78 10.48 6.19 -2.20
N ASP A 79 10.79 5.91 -3.46
CA ASP A 79 12.06 6.29 -4.10
C ASP A 79 12.23 7.82 -4.23
N VAL A 80 11.13 8.57 -4.37
CA VAL A 80 11.16 10.04 -4.44
C VAL A 80 11.51 10.70 -3.09
N PHE A 81 11.33 10.00 -1.96
CA PHE A 81 11.69 10.49 -0.62
C PHE A 81 12.99 9.89 -0.07
N SER A 82 13.80 9.25 -0.91
CA SER A 82 14.97 8.45 -0.49
C SER A 82 16.20 9.25 -0.07
N LEU A 83 16.08 10.54 0.25
CA LEU A 83 17.09 11.20 1.07
C LEU A 83 17.02 10.60 2.48
N LYS A 84 17.81 9.55 2.71
CA LYS A 84 18.09 9.02 4.06
C LYS A 84 18.38 10.20 4.99
N ALA A 85 18.00 10.07 6.26
CA ALA A 85 18.24 11.10 7.27
C ALA A 85 19.72 11.59 7.28
N SER A 86 20.67 10.70 6.99
CA SER A 86 22.09 11.04 6.82
C SER A 86 22.37 11.99 5.64
N HIS A 87 21.68 11.82 4.51
CA HIS A 87 21.80 12.73 3.36
C HIS A 87 21.18 14.10 3.66
N LEU A 88 20.05 14.14 4.37
CA LEU A 88 19.45 15.39 4.82
C LEU A 88 20.35 16.13 5.81
N TYR A 89 20.98 15.40 6.74
CA TYR A 89 21.94 15.98 7.68
C TYR A 89 23.17 16.53 6.95
N ALA A 90 23.76 15.76 6.03
CA ALA A 90 24.90 16.21 5.23
C ALA A 90 24.56 17.47 4.41
N LEU A 91 23.36 17.53 3.82
CA LEU A 91 22.87 18.71 3.11
C LEU A 91 22.71 19.91 4.05
N ALA A 92 22.10 19.72 5.22
CA ALA A 92 21.93 20.78 6.21
C ALA A 92 23.28 21.32 6.70
N THR A 93 24.25 20.45 6.98
CA THR A 93 25.61 20.86 7.37
C THR A 93 26.31 21.66 6.27
N LYS A 94 26.20 21.24 5.00
CA LYS A 94 26.75 21.97 3.86
C LYS A 94 26.14 23.37 3.76
N LEU A 95 24.81 23.48 3.83
CA LEU A 95 24.10 24.75 3.76
C LEU A 95 24.49 25.67 4.92
N ASN A 96 24.61 25.13 6.14
CA ASN A 96 25.04 25.90 7.31
C ASN A 96 26.47 26.42 7.18
N GLY A 97 27.40 25.61 6.63
CA GLY A 97 28.76 26.03 6.35
C GLY A 97 28.84 27.15 5.32
N ILE A 98 28.06 27.06 4.24
CA ILE A 98 27.96 28.12 3.22
C ILE A 98 27.41 29.41 3.84
N ALA A 99 26.32 29.33 4.58
CA ALA A 99 25.73 30.49 5.26
C ALA A 99 26.73 31.16 6.22
N GLY A 100 27.45 30.35 7.01
CA GLY A 100 28.50 30.85 7.91
C GLY A 100 29.64 31.54 7.16
N SER A 101 30.06 31.00 6.01
CA SER A 101 31.07 31.65 5.17
C SER A 101 30.60 33.00 4.65
N ILE A 102 29.36 33.07 4.13
CA ILE A 102 28.77 34.31 3.61
C ILE A 102 28.70 35.37 4.70
N ILE A 103 28.22 35.00 5.89
CA ILE A 103 28.12 35.93 7.04
C ILE A 103 29.52 36.46 7.40
N ASN A 104 30.51 35.58 7.52
CA ASN A 104 31.88 35.99 7.85
C ASN A 104 32.49 36.93 6.80
N ASP A 105 32.23 36.69 5.51
CA ASP A 105 32.74 37.54 4.45
C ASP A 105 32.08 38.93 4.50
N LEU A 106 30.76 39.01 4.74
CA LEU A 106 30.05 40.27 4.95
C LEU A 106 30.59 41.04 6.16
N ASP A 107 30.81 40.35 7.27
CA ASP A 107 31.37 40.91 8.50
C ASP A 107 32.78 41.51 8.27
N ARG A 108 33.64 40.83 7.50
CA ARG A 108 34.97 41.35 7.14
C ARG A 108 34.89 42.57 6.23
N MET A 109 33.95 42.57 5.29
CA MET A 109 33.71 43.71 4.40
C MET A 109 33.23 44.94 5.17
N GLU A 110 32.36 44.76 6.17
CA GLU A 110 31.84 45.85 7.02
C GLU A 110 32.91 46.39 7.98
N LYS A 111 33.76 45.51 8.53
CA LYS A 111 34.85 45.87 9.45
C LYS A 111 36.07 46.49 8.76
N GLY A 112 36.08 46.55 7.42
CA GLY A 112 37.14 47.21 6.64
C GLY A 112 38.47 46.45 6.63
N GLU A 113 38.46 45.13 6.86
CA GLU A 113 39.66 44.28 6.72
C GLU A 113 39.88 43.93 5.24
N GLY A 114 40.16 44.97 4.44
CA GLY A 114 40.66 44.84 3.08
C GLY A 114 42.19 44.90 3.06
N ARG A 115 42.80 43.70 3.02
CA ARG A 115 44.25 43.35 2.95
C ARG A 115 44.94 43.03 4.27
#